data_AF-A0A7C9E4W3-F1
#
_entry.id   AF-A0A7C9E4W3-F1
#
_cell.length_a   1.000
_cell.length_b   1.000
_cell.length_c   1.000
_cell.angle_alpha   90.00
_cell.angle_beta   90.00
_cell.angle_gamma   90.00
#
_symmetry.space_group_name_H-M   'P 1'
#
loop_
_entity.id
_entity.type
_entity.pdbx_description
1 polymer ?
#
loop_
_entity_poly.entity_id
_entity_poly.type
_entity_poly.pdbx_seq_one_letter_code
_entity_poly.pdbx_strand_id
1 'polypeptide(L)'
;LLSNKRSDRWRSKYQLVHTVRTHKGSDDKCFSCVYQQEDPNGKIGVSLSKELMAVAGDALKTNITTLGPLVLPMSEQLLFLATLIGKKLLKMKIKPYIPDFKLAFEHFCIHAGGRAVLDELEKNLQLSDWHMEPSRMTLYRFGNTSSSSPWYELAYSEAKG
;
A
#
# COMPACT_ATOMS: atom_id res chain seq x y z
N LEU A 1 -10.56 -19.00 0.83
CA LEU A 1 -11.40 -18.64 2.01
C LEU A 1 -10.45 -18.40 3.18
N LEU A 2 -10.40 -17.18 3.71
CA LEU A 2 -9.59 -16.86 4.89
C LEU A 2 -10.29 -17.46 6.12
N SER A 3 -9.54 -18.15 6.98
CA SER A 3 -10.08 -18.83 8.16
C SER A 3 -9.13 -18.64 9.33
N ASN A 4 -9.69 -18.41 10.52
CA ASN A 4 -8.95 -18.44 11.77
C ASN A 4 -9.04 -19.82 12.47
N LYS A 5 -9.67 -20.81 11.83
CA LYS A 5 -9.80 -22.15 12.41
C LYS A 5 -8.47 -22.91 12.33
N ARG A 6 -7.98 -23.35 13.48
CA ARG A 6 -6.73 -24.12 13.58
C ARG A 6 -6.76 -25.42 12.76
N SER A 7 -7.93 -26.04 12.63
CA SER A 7 -8.16 -27.24 11.81
C SER A 7 -7.86 -27.04 10.32
N ASP A 8 -7.87 -25.80 9.83
CA ASP A 8 -7.67 -25.48 8.41
C ASP A 8 -6.20 -25.20 8.08
N ARG A 9 -5.33 -25.11 9.09
CA ARG A 9 -3.92 -24.70 8.93
C ARG A 9 -3.11 -25.70 8.10
N TRP A 10 -3.35 -27.00 8.23
CA TRP A 10 -2.57 -28.02 7.52
C TRP A 10 -2.83 -28.02 6.00
N ARG A 11 -3.97 -27.47 5.57
CA ARG A 11 -4.39 -27.35 4.16
C ARG A 11 -4.31 -25.93 3.62
N SER A 12 -3.84 -24.97 4.41
CA SER A 12 -3.75 -23.57 3.98
C SER A 12 -2.53 -23.37 3.10
N LYS A 13 -2.72 -22.82 1.88
CA LYS A 13 -1.63 -22.44 0.99
C LYS A 13 -0.82 -21.25 1.52
N TYR A 14 -1.49 -20.32 2.20
CA TYR A 14 -0.90 -19.10 2.74
C TYR A 14 -1.24 -18.90 4.22
N GLN A 15 -0.31 -18.30 4.95
CA GLN A 15 -0.50 -17.86 6.33
C GLN A 15 -0.36 -16.34 6.41
N LEU A 16 -1.33 -15.68 7.03
CA LEU A 16 -1.22 -14.26 7.38
C LEU A 16 -0.27 -14.10 8.56
N VAL A 17 0.83 -13.36 8.37
CA VAL A 17 1.85 -13.14 9.41
C VAL A 17 1.61 -11.82 10.14
N HIS A 18 1.47 -10.73 9.39
CA HIS A 18 1.26 -9.39 9.92
C HIS A 18 0.09 -8.68 9.23
N THR A 19 -0.60 -7.81 9.96
CA THR A 19 -1.64 -6.94 9.41
C THR A 19 -1.56 -5.59 10.11
N VAL A 20 -1.39 -4.54 9.32
CA VAL A 20 -1.31 -3.17 9.81
C VAL A 20 -2.41 -2.37 9.16
N ARG A 21 -3.24 -1.71 9.98
CA ARG A 21 -4.33 -0.85 9.52
C ARG A 21 -4.00 0.60 9.83
N THR A 22 -4.02 1.44 8.80
CA THR A 22 -3.96 2.90 8.95
C THR A 22 -5.34 3.49 8.68
N HIS A 23 -5.81 4.36 9.56
CA HIS A 23 -7.08 5.06 9.42
C HIS A 23 -6.88 6.55 9.66
N LYS A 24 -7.24 7.38 8.68
CA LYS A 24 -7.13 8.85 8.74
C LYS A 24 -8.48 9.57 8.67
N GLY A 25 -9.60 8.87 8.88
CA GLY A 25 -10.94 9.45 8.76
C GLY A 25 -11.28 10.53 9.80
N SER A 26 -10.42 10.78 10.79
CA SER A 26 -10.56 11.90 11.73
C SER A 26 -10.04 13.24 11.18
N ASP A 27 -9.30 13.22 10.07
CA ASP A 27 -8.86 14.41 9.36
C ASP A 27 -9.91 14.76 8.30
N ASP A 28 -10.46 15.97 8.35
CA ASP A 28 -11.51 16.43 7.44
C ASP A 28 -11.11 16.33 5.97
N LYS A 29 -9.84 16.60 5.64
CA LYS A 29 -9.31 16.47 4.28
C LYS A 29 -9.32 15.03 3.82
N CYS A 30 -9.00 14.11 4.72
CA CYS A 30 -9.02 12.68 4.45
C CYS A 30 -10.45 12.15 4.34
N PHE A 31 -11.35 12.61 5.22
CA PHE A 31 -12.74 12.18 5.26
C PHE A 31 -13.53 12.63 4.03
N SER A 32 -13.41 13.91 3.67
CA SER A 32 -14.08 14.51 2.49
C SER A 32 -13.41 14.17 1.16
N CYS A 33 -12.33 13.40 1.18
CA CYS A 33 -11.48 13.18 0.02
C CYS A 33 -12.17 12.39 -1.10
N VAL A 34 -12.94 11.39 -0.71
CA VAL A 34 -13.75 10.54 -1.58
C VAL A 34 -15.11 10.40 -0.91
N TYR A 35 -16.12 11.03 -1.48
CA TYR A 35 -17.46 11.06 -0.89
C TYR A 35 -18.53 10.78 -1.95
N GLN A 36 -19.50 9.95 -1.61
CA GLN A 36 -20.67 9.76 -2.45
C GLN A 36 -21.60 10.94 -2.26
N GLN A 37 -21.89 11.68 -3.32
CA GLN A 37 -22.73 12.88 -3.26
C GLN A 37 -23.60 13.00 -4.51
N GLU A 38 -24.68 13.74 -4.38
CA GLU A 38 -25.60 14.07 -5.48
C GLU A 38 -25.08 15.29 -6.24
N ASP A 39 -25.05 15.20 -7.57
CA ASP A 39 -24.72 16.33 -8.43
C ASP A 39 -25.89 17.33 -8.54
N PRO A 40 -25.70 18.53 -9.12
CA PRO A 40 -26.78 19.51 -9.29
C PRO A 40 -27.97 19.03 -10.14
N ASN A 41 -27.82 17.95 -10.88
CA ASN A 41 -28.87 17.35 -11.71
C ASN A 41 -29.60 16.20 -10.99
N GLY A 42 -29.34 16.01 -9.69
CA GLY A 42 -29.95 14.96 -8.89
C GLY A 42 -29.34 13.58 -9.09
N LYS A 43 -28.14 13.48 -9.69
CA LYS A 43 -27.48 12.20 -9.98
C LYS A 43 -26.46 11.89 -8.89
N ILE A 44 -26.65 10.76 -8.23
CA ILE A 44 -25.70 10.26 -7.23
C ILE A 44 -24.42 9.77 -7.93
N GLY A 45 -23.29 10.33 -7.51
CA GLY A 45 -21.96 9.97 -7.99
C GLY A 45 -20.93 9.96 -6.87
N VAL A 46 -19.66 9.79 -7.23
CA VAL A 46 -18.52 9.87 -6.30
C VAL A 46 -17.71 11.12 -6.62
N SER A 47 -17.56 11.98 -5.62
CA SER A 47 -16.69 13.14 -5.65
C SER A 47 -15.28 12.76 -5.25
N LEU A 48 -14.29 13.22 -6.01
CA LEU A 48 -12.87 13.05 -5.73
C LEU A 48 -12.22 14.42 -5.53
N SER A 49 -11.69 14.65 -4.33
CA SER A 49 -10.94 15.88 -4.02
C SER A 49 -9.60 15.90 -4.76
N LYS A 50 -9.12 17.11 -5.10
CA LYS A 50 -7.77 17.32 -5.63
C LYS A 50 -6.67 16.89 -4.66
N GLU A 51 -6.99 16.83 -3.36
CA GLU A 51 -6.05 16.41 -2.32
C GLU A 51 -5.87 14.88 -2.24
N LEU A 52 -6.60 14.10 -3.04
CA LEU A 52 -6.58 12.63 -2.99
C LEU A 52 -5.20 12.00 -3.06
N MET A 53 -4.37 12.46 -3.99
CA MET A 53 -3.02 11.90 -4.13
C MET A 53 -2.16 12.20 -2.90
N ALA A 54 -2.26 13.41 -2.35
CA ALA A 54 -1.48 13.82 -1.17
C ALA A 54 -1.91 13.06 0.09
N VAL A 55 -3.23 12.97 0.33
CA VAL A 55 -3.81 12.22 1.45
C VAL A 55 -3.46 10.74 1.36
N ALA A 56 -3.61 10.13 0.17
CA ALA A 56 -3.29 8.73 -0.05
C ALA A 56 -1.81 8.45 0.19
N GLY A 57 -0.91 9.30 -0.33
CA GLY A 57 0.52 9.20 -0.10
C GLY A 57 0.91 9.30 1.38
N ASP A 58 0.29 10.23 2.11
CA ASP A 58 0.56 10.38 3.55
C ASP A 58 0.00 9.21 4.37
N ALA A 59 -1.19 8.70 4.04
CA ALA A 59 -1.75 7.51 4.67
C ALA A 59 -0.88 6.27 4.43
N LEU A 60 -0.41 6.10 3.19
CA LEU A 60 0.48 5.02 2.79
C LEU A 60 1.83 5.11 3.50
N LYS A 61 2.45 6.29 3.52
CA LYS A 61 3.70 6.54 4.24
C LYS A 61 3.58 6.17 5.71
N THR A 62 2.46 6.54 6.33
CA THR A 62 2.18 6.18 7.74
C THR A 62 2.11 4.66 7.88
N ASN A 63 1.38 3.96 7.00
CA ASN A 63 1.25 2.51 7.02
C ASN A 63 2.59 1.78 6.86
N ILE A 64 3.39 2.17 5.86
CA ILE A 64 4.71 1.63 5.58
C ILE A 64 5.65 1.85 6.77
N THR A 65 5.61 3.03 7.39
CA THR A 65 6.45 3.33 8.57
C THR A 65 6.10 2.43 9.76
N THR A 66 4.82 2.09 9.94
CA THR A 66 4.40 1.12 10.96
C THR A 66 4.69 -0.34 10.59
N LEU A 67 4.65 -0.68 9.30
CA LEU A 67 4.92 -2.05 8.82
C LEU A 67 6.42 -2.37 8.83
N GLY A 68 7.28 -1.40 8.50
CA GLY A 68 8.72 -1.57 8.35
C GLY A 68 9.38 -2.34 9.51
N PRO A 69 9.20 -1.94 10.77
CA PRO A 69 9.80 -2.64 11.91
C PRO A 69 9.36 -4.09 12.11
N LEU A 70 8.20 -4.49 11.55
CA LEU A 70 7.67 -5.85 11.68
C LEU A 70 8.24 -6.81 10.62
N VAL A 71 8.70 -6.30 9.49
CA VAL A 71 9.03 -7.12 8.31
C VAL A 71 10.47 -6.94 7.82
N LEU A 72 11.08 -5.79 8.09
CA LEU A 72 12.42 -5.48 7.60
C LEU A 72 13.51 -6.06 8.50
N PRO A 73 14.68 -6.43 7.92
CA PRO A 73 15.85 -6.83 8.68
C PRO A 73 16.33 -5.75 9.66
N MET A 74 16.98 -6.14 10.77
CA MET A 74 17.50 -5.16 11.75
C MET A 74 18.49 -4.15 11.14
N SER A 75 19.26 -4.53 10.12
CA SER A 75 20.18 -3.62 9.43
C SER A 75 19.46 -2.42 8.82
N GLU A 76 18.33 -2.66 8.16
CA GLU A 76 17.46 -1.64 7.57
C GLU A 76 16.83 -0.75 8.63
N GLN A 77 16.37 -1.35 9.72
CA GLN A 77 15.76 -0.62 10.84
C GLN A 77 16.76 0.32 11.51
N LEU A 78 18.00 -0.14 11.73
CA LEU A 78 19.07 0.68 12.30
C LEU A 78 19.46 1.85 11.39
N LEU A 79 19.57 1.60 10.08
CA LEU A 79 19.89 2.65 9.10
C LEU A 79 18.78 3.71 9.02
N PHE A 80 17.53 3.28 8.99
CA PHE A 80 16.38 4.18 9.04
C PHE A 80 16.35 5.01 10.34
N LEU A 81 16.55 4.37 11.49
CA LEU A 81 16.57 5.05 12.79
C LEU A 81 17.73 6.05 12.88
N ALA A 82 18.93 5.68 12.43
CA ALA A 82 20.10 6.56 12.44
C ALA A 82 19.88 7.82 11.59
N THR A 83 19.29 7.67 10.39
CA THR A 83 18.98 8.82 9.53
C THR A 83 17.86 9.69 10.10
N LEU A 84 16.87 9.10 10.77
CA LEU A 84 15.81 9.82 11.47
C LEU A 84 16.36 10.64 12.64
N ILE A 85 17.26 10.05 13.45
CA ILE A 85 17.95 10.73 14.55
C ILE A 85 18.83 11.86 14.02
N GLY A 86 19.67 11.60 13.02
CA GLY A 86 20.54 12.61 12.42
C GLY A 86 19.76 13.81 11.86
N LYS A 87 18.60 13.55 11.25
CA LYS A 87 17.73 14.61 10.74
C LYS A 87 16.98 15.37 11.84
N LYS A 88 16.39 14.66 12.80
CA LYS A 88 15.46 15.26 13.79
C LYS A 88 16.18 15.86 15.00
N LEU A 89 17.19 15.16 15.53
CA LEU A 89 17.92 15.57 16.73
C LEU A 89 19.15 16.41 16.38
N LEU A 90 19.90 15.99 15.34
CA LEU A 90 21.15 16.68 14.94
C LEU A 90 20.94 17.75 13.85
N LYS A 91 19.70 17.96 13.39
CA LYS A 91 19.32 18.92 12.32
C LYS A 91 20.20 18.81 11.06
N MET A 92 20.75 17.63 10.78
CA MET A 92 21.61 17.42 9.63
C MET A 92 20.77 17.43 8.35
N LYS A 93 21.31 18.02 7.27
CA LYS A 93 20.69 18.03 5.95
C LYS A 93 20.85 16.67 5.25
N ILE A 94 20.35 15.61 5.87
CA ILE A 94 20.37 14.23 5.34
C ILE A 94 19.01 13.96 4.66
N LYS A 95 19.05 13.39 3.45
CA LYS A 95 17.84 12.92 2.77
C LYS A 95 17.24 11.75 3.57
N PRO A 96 15.92 11.71 3.82
CA PRO A 96 15.29 10.57 4.49
C PRO A 96 15.64 9.28 3.77
N TYR A 97 16.11 8.29 4.53
CA TYR A 97 16.29 6.95 4.00
C TYR A 97 14.92 6.30 3.83
N ILE A 98 14.71 5.68 2.67
CA ILE A 98 13.53 4.87 2.38
C ILE A 98 14.00 3.42 2.52
N PRO A 99 13.48 2.65 3.48
CA PRO A 99 13.89 1.26 3.66
C PRO A 99 13.60 0.40 2.44
N ASP A 100 14.48 -0.55 2.15
CA ASP A 100 14.29 -1.43 1.01
C ASP A 100 13.35 -2.60 1.35
N PHE A 101 12.08 -2.46 0.98
CA PHE A 101 11.06 -3.49 1.20
C PHE A 101 11.24 -4.73 0.32
N LYS A 102 12.06 -4.68 -0.73
CA LYS A 102 12.37 -5.85 -1.56
C LYS A 102 13.23 -6.87 -0.81
N LEU A 103 13.87 -6.47 0.30
CA LEU A 103 14.56 -7.39 1.21
C LEU A 103 13.59 -8.20 2.09
N ALA A 104 12.37 -7.70 2.28
CA ALA A 104 11.35 -8.34 3.12
C ALA A 104 10.29 -9.11 2.30
N PHE A 105 10.04 -8.68 1.06
CA PHE A 105 8.98 -9.23 0.22
C PHE A 105 9.50 -9.54 -1.18
N GLU A 106 9.16 -10.73 -1.66
CA GLU A 106 9.42 -11.15 -3.04
C GLU A 106 8.30 -10.67 -3.98
N HIS A 107 7.03 -10.77 -3.58
CA HIS A 107 5.89 -10.38 -4.41
C HIS A 107 5.06 -9.27 -3.77
N PHE A 108 4.54 -8.36 -4.60
CA PHE A 108 3.70 -7.24 -4.19
C PHE A 108 2.34 -7.30 -4.88
N CYS A 109 1.27 -7.37 -4.08
CA CYS A 109 -0.11 -7.23 -4.55
C CYS A 109 -0.62 -5.85 -4.10
N ILE A 110 -0.58 -4.88 -5.01
CA ILE A 110 -0.95 -3.50 -4.73
C ILE A 110 -2.32 -3.22 -5.36
N HIS A 111 -3.33 -3.07 -4.51
CA HIS A 111 -4.67 -2.69 -4.95
C HIS A 111 -4.63 -1.42 -5.82
N ALA A 112 -5.03 -1.58 -7.07
CA ALA A 112 -5.08 -0.49 -8.02
C ALA A 112 -6.45 0.21 -7.99
N GLY A 113 -6.54 1.34 -7.26
CA GLY A 113 -7.66 2.28 -7.41
C GLY A 113 -7.68 2.97 -8.78
N GLY A 114 -6.49 3.09 -9.40
CA GLY A 114 -6.24 3.64 -10.72
C GLY A 114 -4.73 3.73 -11.00
N ARG A 115 -4.33 4.02 -12.24
CA ARG A 115 -2.92 4.02 -12.67
C ARG A 115 -2.04 4.96 -11.83
N ALA A 116 -2.51 6.16 -11.51
CA ALA A 116 -1.76 7.14 -10.72
C ALA A 116 -1.37 6.63 -9.32
N VAL A 117 -2.22 5.81 -8.70
CA VAL A 117 -1.94 5.21 -7.39
C VAL A 117 -0.80 4.18 -7.49
N LEU A 118 -0.78 3.39 -8.57
CA LEU A 118 0.30 2.44 -8.83
C LEU A 118 1.63 3.16 -9.08
N ASP A 119 1.62 4.20 -9.90
CA ASP A 119 2.82 4.97 -10.25
C ASP A 119 3.43 5.65 -9.00
N GLU A 120 2.59 6.18 -8.10
CA GLU A 120 3.04 6.77 -6.84
C GLU A 120 3.62 5.72 -5.88
N LEU A 121 3.04 4.52 -5.84
CA LEU A 121 3.53 3.41 -5.03
C LEU A 121 4.87 2.87 -5.52
N GLU A 122 5.00 2.67 -6.82
CA GLU A 122 6.25 2.25 -7.46
C GLU A 122 7.39 3.21 -7.11
N LYS A 123 7.15 4.52 -7.23
CA LYS A 123 8.12 5.56 -6.93
C LYS A 123 8.49 5.62 -5.44
N ASN A 124 7.51 5.53 -4.54
CA ASN A 124 7.76 5.64 -3.10
C ASN A 124 8.45 4.42 -2.51
N LEU A 125 8.17 3.22 -3.02
CA LEU A 125 8.77 1.96 -2.56
C LEU A 125 9.96 1.51 -3.41
N GLN A 126 10.30 2.24 -4.48
CA GLN A 126 11.37 1.89 -5.42
C GLN A 126 11.22 0.47 -5.97
N LEU A 127 9.97 0.13 -6.33
CA LEU A 127 9.62 -1.14 -6.93
C LEU A 127 10.02 -1.14 -8.41
N SER A 128 10.38 -2.32 -8.91
CA SER A 128 10.64 -2.51 -10.35
C SER A 128 9.35 -2.85 -11.10
N ASP A 129 9.40 -2.74 -12.43
CA ASP A 129 8.30 -3.14 -13.31
C ASP A 129 7.82 -4.57 -13.03
N TRP A 130 8.73 -5.49 -12.71
CA TRP A 130 8.39 -6.88 -12.38
C TRP A 130 7.51 -6.96 -11.12
N HIS A 131 7.82 -6.21 -10.07
CA HIS A 131 6.99 -6.18 -8.85
C HIS A 131 5.61 -5.53 -9.13
N MET A 132 5.57 -4.55 -10.03
CA MET A 132 4.34 -3.83 -10.37
C MET A 132 3.46 -4.56 -11.39
N GLU A 133 4.03 -5.53 -12.11
CA GLU A 133 3.36 -6.22 -13.20
C GLU A 133 2.03 -6.87 -12.81
N PRO A 134 1.90 -7.63 -11.70
CA PRO A 134 0.62 -8.22 -11.31
C PRO A 134 -0.48 -7.17 -11.14
N SER A 135 -0.14 -6.05 -10.50
CA SER A 135 -1.07 -4.94 -10.24
C SER A 135 -1.44 -4.18 -11.52
N ARG A 136 -0.47 -3.97 -12.43
CA ARG A 136 -0.71 -3.30 -13.71
C ARG A 136 -1.52 -4.17 -14.68
N MET A 137 -1.22 -5.46 -14.77
CA MET A 137 -1.89 -6.38 -15.69
C MET A 137 -3.34 -6.68 -15.26
N THR A 138 -3.57 -6.80 -13.96
CA THR A 138 -4.93 -6.98 -13.43
C THR A 138 -5.77 -5.72 -13.59
N LEU A 139 -5.21 -4.53 -13.32
CA LEU A 139 -5.87 -3.27 -13.60
C LEU A 139 -6.18 -3.11 -15.10
N TYR A 140 -5.24 -3.45 -15.98
CA TYR A 140 -5.43 -3.38 -17.43
C TYR A 140 -6.57 -4.30 -17.90
N ARG A 141 -6.59 -5.53 -17.40
CA ARG A 141 -7.54 -6.56 -17.86
C ARG A 141 -8.93 -6.43 -17.25
N PHE A 142 -9.02 -6.09 -15.97
CA PHE A 142 -10.28 -6.14 -15.20
C PHE A 142 -10.72 -4.78 -14.66
N GLY A 143 -9.88 -3.75 -14.76
CA GLY A 143 -10.14 -2.47 -14.14
C GLY A 143 -10.06 -2.53 -12.61
N ASN A 144 -10.62 -1.51 -11.96
CA ASN A 144 -10.72 -1.48 -10.51
C ASN A 144 -11.89 -2.37 -10.06
N THR A 145 -11.58 -3.59 -9.62
CA THR A 145 -12.56 -4.53 -9.04
C THR A 145 -12.79 -4.31 -7.54
N SER A 146 -12.47 -3.13 -7.02
CA SER A 146 -12.59 -2.76 -5.61
C SER A 146 -11.83 -3.76 -4.71
N SER A 147 -12.43 -4.19 -3.61
CA SER A 147 -11.80 -5.07 -2.60
C SER A 147 -11.28 -6.40 -3.14
N SER A 148 -11.72 -6.85 -4.33
CA SER A 148 -11.23 -8.10 -4.91
C SER A 148 -9.92 -7.97 -5.69
N SER A 149 -9.44 -6.76 -6.04
CA SER A 149 -8.26 -6.62 -6.92
C SER A 149 -7.01 -7.35 -6.39
N PRO A 150 -6.66 -7.29 -5.09
CA PRO A 150 -5.52 -8.02 -4.57
C PRO A 150 -5.58 -9.54 -4.78
N TRP A 151 -6.78 -10.13 -4.88
CA TRP A 151 -6.93 -11.55 -5.15
C TRP A 151 -6.63 -11.89 -6.62
N TYR A 152 -6.98 -11.01 -7.56
CA TYR A 152 -6.59 -11.17 -8.95
C TYR A 152 -5.08 -11.01 -9.12
N GLU A 153 -4.47 -10.09 -8.38
CA GLU A 153 -3.02 -9.85 -8.38
C GLU A 153 -2.26 -11.05 -7.82
N LEU A 154 -2.77 -11.63 -6.72
CA LEU A 154 -2.22 -12.84 -6.15
C LEU A 154 -2.34 -14.02 -7.12
N ALA A 155 -3.52 -14.23 -7.71
CA ALA A 155 -3.74 -15.31 -8.68
C ALA A 155 -2.89 -15.15 -9.94
N TYR A 156 -2.66 -13.91 -10.39
CA TYR A 156 -1.75 -13.61 -11.49
C TYR A 156 -0.32 -14.03 -11.14
N SER A 157 0.15 -13.64 -9.94
CA SER A 157 1.49 -13.99 -9.45
C SER A 157 1.66 -15.51 -9.33
N GLU A 158 0.66 -16.21 -8.78
CA GLU A 158 0.65 -17.67 -8.68
C GLU A 158 0.74 -18.38 -10.03
N ALA A 159 0.03 -17.85 -11.04
CA ALA A 159 -0.03 -18.47 -12.36
C ALA A 159 1.23 -18.22 -13.19
N LYS A 160 1.89 -17.08 -13.00
CA LYS A 160 3.04 -16.69 -13.80
C LYS A 160 4.36 -17.32 -13.32
N GLY A 161 4.49 -17.55 -12.01
CA GLY A 161 5.74 -18.01 -11.38
C GLY A 161 6.65 -16.82 -11.08
#